data_AF-A0A7J2TFC6-F1
#
_entry.id   AF-A0A7J2TFC6-F1
#
_cell.length_a   1.000
_cell.length_b   1.000
_cell.length_c   1.000
_cell.angle_alpha   90.00
_cell.angle_beta   90.00
_cell.angle_gamma   90.00
#
_symmetry.space_group_name_H-M   'P 1'
#
loop_
_entity.id
_entity.type
_entity.pdbx_description
1 polymer ?
#
loop_
_entity_poly.entity_id
_entity_poly.type
_entity_poly.pdbx_seq_one_letter_code
_entity_poly.pdbx_strand_id
1 'polypeptide(L)'
;MSKVLVAMLAVLFLFCVALLILIPYIAAPKVEITAEKLSSIPEQYFVVTEGDPVLLQAISQLGKPVSVNSLAETEIDNWIKDYGTNNLKFQENYYKVYIPIVDPSEIYAQILWLALFGAIVSGIALIFIIMANKLEKRKQ
;
A
#
# COMPACT_ATOMS: atom_id res chain seq x y z
N MET A 1 32.89 11.49 26.21
CA MET A 1 31.60 11.11 25.57
C MET A 1 31.77 9.85 24.72
N SER A 2 30.88 8.86 24.82
CA SER A 2 31.05 7.59 24.10
C SER A 2 30.75 7.76 22.61
N LYS A 3 31.75 7.54 21.75
CA LYS A 3 31.59 7.53 20.28
C LYS A 3 30.54 6.51 19.83
N VAL A 4 30.38 5.43 20.61
CA VAL A 4 29.37 4.38 20.39
C VAL A 4 27.96 4.93 20.52
N LEU A 5 27.68 5.77 21.53
CA LEU A 5 26.36 6.36 21.73
C LEU A 5 25.95 7.27 20.57
N VAL A 6 26.88 8.08 20.07
CA VAL A 6 26.63 8.96 18.91
C VAL A 6 26.36 8.14 17.65
N ALA A 7 27.15 7.08 17.43
CA ALA A 7 26.96 6.18 16.29
C ALA A 7 25.59 5.47 16.36
N MET A 8 25.18 4.99 17.54
CA MET A 8 23.87 4.35 17.73
C MET A 8 22.72 5.30 17.44
N LEU A 9 22.78 6.54 17.94
CA LEU A 9 21.75 7.55 17.67
C LEU A 9 21.69 7.95 16.20
N ALA A 10 22.84 8.06 15.53
CA ALA A 10 22.90 8.35 14.10
C ALA A 10 22.30 7.22 13.25
N VAL A 11 22.61 5.97 13.58
CA VAL A 11 22.02 4.79 12.89
C VAL A 11 20.51 4.74 13.11
N LEU A 12 20.04 4.96 14.34
CA LEU A 12 18.61 5.01 14.65
C LEU A 12 17.90 6.11 13.87
N PHE A 13 18.47 7.32 13.84
CA PHE A 13 17.94 8.44 13.08
C PHE A 13 17.81 8.11 11.59
N LEU A 14 18.88 7.60 10.98
CA LEU A 14 18.89 7.22 9.56
C LEU A 14 17.88 6.12 9.25
N PHE A 15 17.75 5.13 10.13
CA PHE A 15 16.77 4.07 10.00
C PHE A 15 15.33 4.61 10.02
N CYS A 16 15.02 5.48 10.99
CA CYS A 16 13.72 6.14 11.06
C CYS A 16 13.42 6.97 9.81
N VAL A 17 14.39 7.73 9.31
CA VAL A 17 14.24 8.50 8.06
C VAL A 17 14.00 7.59 6.85
N ALA A 18 14.72 6.47 6.75
CA ALA A 18 14.52 5.51 5.67
C ALA A 18 13.10 4.90 5.70
N LEU A 19 12.56 4.60 6.88
CA LEU A 19 11.19 4.12 7.04
C LEU A 19 10.16 5.18 6.59
N LEU A 20 10.36 6.45 6.95
CA LEU A 20 9.47 7.54 6.52
C LEU A 20 9.42 7.69 5.00
N ILE A 21 10.51 7.42 4.31
CA ILE A 21 10.58 7.46 2.85
C ILE A 21 9.96 6.20 2.24
N LEU A 22 10.26 5.02 2.78
CA LEU A 22 9.90 3.73 2.16
C LEU A 22 8.45 3.33 2.39
N ILE A 23 7.91 3.57 3.59
CA ILE A 23 6.57 3.10 3.96
C ILE A 23 5.48 3.65 3.04
N PRO A 24 5.44 4.94 2.65
CA PRO A 24 4.42 5.44 1.74
C PRO A 24 4.36 4.69 0.40
N TYR A 25 5.49 4.19 -0.11
CA TYR A 25 5.52 3.38 -1.33
C TYR A 25 4.96 1.97 -1.13
N ILE A 26 5.17 1.37 0.03
CA ILE A 26 4.70 0.01 0.34
C ILE A 26 3.23 0.04 0.80
N ALA A 27 2.85 1.10 1.48
CA ALA A 27 1.53 1.34 2.06
C ALA A 27 0.52 1.91 1.06
N ALA A 28 0.94 2.16 -0.19
CA ALA A 28 0.03 2.57 -1.23
C ALA A 28 -1.13 1.56 -1.30
N PRO A 29 -2.39 2.01 -1.24
CA PRO A 29 -3.54 1.12 -1.26
C PRO A 29 -3.45 0.25 -2.50
N LYS A 30 -3.49 -1.07 -2.29
CA LYS A 30 -3.52 -2.03 -3.39
C LYS A 30 -4.97 -2.38 -3.64
N VAL A 31 -5.37 -2.25 -4.89
CA VAL A 31 -6.68 -2.69 -5.32
C VAL A 31 -6.53 -4.13 -5.73
N GLU A 32 -7.33 -5.00 -5.14
CA GLU A 32 -7.37 -6.40 -5.51
C GLU A 32 -8.65 -6.67 -6.28
N ILE A 33 -8.53 -7.41 -7.39
CA ILE A 33 -9.66 -7.80 -8.22
C ILE A 33 -9.72 -9.32 -8.24
N THR A 34 -10.86 -9.86 -7.83
CA THR A 34 -11.10 -11.31 -7.78
C THR A 34 -12.29 -11.65 -8.64
N ALA A 35 -12.13 -12.65 -9.51
CA ALA A 35 -13.24 -13.20 -10.28
C ALA A 35 -13.62 -14.58 -9.75
N GLU A 36 -14.92 -14.82 -9.58
CA GLU A 36 -15.50 -16.11 -9.24
C GLU A 36 -16.41 -16.56 -10.38
N LYS A 37 -16.32 -17.83 -10.77
CA LYS A 37 -17.22 -18.40 -11.76
C LYS A 37 -18.56 -18.74 -11.12
N LEU A 38 -19.65 -18.26 -11.72
CA LEU A 38 -21.00 -18.56 -11.29
C LEU A 38 -21.46 -19.90 -11.89
N SER A 39 -22.15 -20.71 -11.07
CA SER A 39 -22.72 -21.99 -11.49
C SER A 39 -24.07 -21.86 -12.20
N SER A 40 -24.74 -20.72 -12.03
CA SER A 40 -26.04 -20.41 -12.62
C SER A 40 -26.03 -19.01 -13.24
N ILE A 41 -27.00 -18.76 -14.11
CA ILE A 41 -27.22 -17.44 -14.70
C ILE A 41 -27.75 -16.50 -13.60
N PRO A 42 -27.06 -15.39 -13.30
CA PRO A 42 -27.54 -14.40 -12.33
C PRO A 42 -28.72 -13.59 -12.89
N GLU A 43 -29.57 -13.08 -12.01
CA GLU A 43 -30.73 -12.25 -12.40
C GLU A 43 -30.33 -10.95 -13.10
N GLN A 44 -29.21 -10.36 -12.69
CA GLN A 44 -28.64 -9.14 -13.27
C GLN A 44 -27.19 -9.38 -13.63
N TYR A 45 -26.85 -9.16 -14.89
CA TYR A 45 -25.49 -9.17 -15.41
C TYR A 45 -25.35 -8.23 -16.61
N PHE A 46 -24.13 -7.82 -16.89
CA PHE A 46 -23.78 -7.14 -18.14
C PHE A 46 -22.87 -8.03 -19.00
N VAL A 47 -22.84 -7.76 -20.31
CA VAL A 47 -22.03 -8.55 -21.25
C VAL A 47 -20.76 -7.78 -21.57
N VAL A 48 -19.61 -8.40 -21.36
CA VAL A 48 -18.30 -7.87 -21.71
C VAL A 48 -17.81 -8.57 -22.99
N THR A 49 -17.63 -7.80 -24.06
CA THR A 49 -17.18 -8.32 -25.35
C THR A 49 -15.67 -8.17 -25.58
N GLU A 50 -15.07 -7.11 -25.03
CA GLU A 50 -13.63 -6.87 -25.07
C GLU A 50 -13.06 -7.11 -23.66
N GLY A 51 -12.14 -8.07 -23.56
CA GLY A 51 -11.54 -8.43 -22.29
C GLY A 51 -10.52 -7.39 -21.86
N ASP A 52 -10.88 -6.58 -20.87
CA ASP A 52 -9.92 -5.81 -20.09
C ASP A 52 -8.78 -6.74 -19.59
N PRO A 53 -7.50 -6.35 -19.71
CA PRO A 53 -6.38 -7.22 -19.36
C PRO A 53 -6.42 -7.73 -17.92
N VAL A 54 -6.88 -6.89 -16.99
CA VAL A 54 -7.01 -7.23 -15.57
C VAL A 54 -8.15 -8.20 -15.38
N LEU A 55 -9.28 -8.00 -16.06
CA LEU A 55 -10.40 -8.96 -16.05
C LEU A 55 -9.96 -10.32 -16.59
N LEU A 56 -9.23 -10.36 -17.71
CA LEU A 56 -8.71 -11.60 -18.28
C LEU A 56 -7.78 -12.32 -17.29
N GLN A 57 -6.91 -11.57 -16.61
CA GLN A 57 -6.03 -12.14 -15.60
C GLN A 57 -6.82 -12.69 -14.41
N ALA A 58 -7.83 -11.96 -13.91
CA ALA A 58 -8.68 -12.41 -12.81
C ALA A 58 -9.49 -13.67 -13.19
N ILE A 59 -10.03 -13.74 -14.41
CA ILE A 59 -10.71 -14.94 -14.92
C ILE A 59 -9.74 -16.13 -15.06
N SER A 60 -8.49 -15.88 -15.46
CA SER A 60 -7.47 -16.94 -15.55
C SER A 60 -7.05 -17.51 -14.18
N GLN A 61 -7.33 -16.79 -13.09
CA GLN A 61 -6.96 -17.14 -11.72
C GLN A 61 -8.18 -17.09 -10.79
N LEU A 62 -9.23 -17.82 -11.14
CA LEU A 62 -10.48 -17.82 -10.37
C LEU A 62 -10.27 -18.01 -8.86
N GLY A 63 -10.94 -17.18 -8.06
CA GLY A 63 -10.86 -17.18 -6.61
C GLY A 63 -9.55 -16.64 -6.02
N LYS A 64 -8.61 -16.16 -6.84
CA LYS A 64 -7.38 -15.51 -6.38
C LYS A 64 -7.42 -14.01 -6.71
N PRO A 65 -6.92 -13.15 -5.79
CA PRO A 65 -6.83 -11.72 -6.05
C PRO A 65 -5.74 -11.40 -7.07
N VAL A 66 -6.07 -10.53 -8.01
CA VAL A 66 -5.13 -9.87 -8.92
C VAL A 66 -4.93 -8.45 -8.41
N SER A 67 -3.71 -8.13 -7.98
CA SER A 67 -3.38 -6.79 -7.51
C SER A 67 -3.11 -5.83 -8.67
N VAL A 68 -3.72 -4.65 -8.63
CA VAL A 68 -3.45 -3.51 -9.51
C VAL A 68 -3.09 -2.27 -8.66
N ASN A 69 -2.33 -1.34 -9.24
CA ASN A 69 -1.90 -0.15 -8.48
C ASN A 69 -3.03 0.88 -8.37
N SER A 70 -3.95 0.88 -9.32
CA SER A 70 -5.05 1.83 -9.36
C SER A 70 -6.25 1.24 -10.09
N LEU A 71 -7.45 1.66 -9.67
CA LEU A 71 -8.68 1.40 -10.42
C LEU A 71 -8.70 2.09 -11.78
N ALA A 72 -7.87 3.10 -12.00
CA ALA A 72 -7.71 3.71 -13.33
C ALA A 72 -7.03 2.77 -14.35
N GLU A 73 -6.43 1.66 -13.90
CA GLU A 73 -5.80 0.66 -14.77
C GLU A 73 -6.83 -0.33 -15.35
N THR A 74 -8.12 -0.22 -14.98
CA THR A 74 -9.17 -1.17 -15.41
C THR A 74 -10.54 -0.52 -15.51
N GLU A 75 -11.35 -1.01 -16.45
CA GLU A 75 -12.73 -0.53 -16.65
C GLU A 75 -13.76 -1.21 -15.73
N ILE A 76 -13.34 -2.21 -14.94
CA ILE A 76 -14.25 -3.05 -14.13
C ILE A 76 -15.05 -2.21 -13.13
N ASP A 77 -14.45 -1.23 -12.46
CA ASP A 77 -15.17 -0.37 -11.50
C ASP A 77 -16.19 0.53 -12.20
N ASN A 78 -15.87 1.04 -13.39
CA ASN A 78 -16.80 1.82 -14.21
C ASN A 78 -17.99 0.95 -14.63
N TRP A 79 -17.75 -0.27 -15.11
CA TRP A 79 -18.83 -1.19 -15.48
C TRP A 79 -19.73 -1.54 -14.30
N ILE A 80 -19.17 -1.82 -13.13
CA ILE A 80 -19.96 -2.14 -11.93
C ILE A 80 -20.87 -0.95 -11.56
N LYS A 81 -20.36 0.28 -11.66
CA LYS A 81 -21.13 1.51 -11.39
C LYS A 81 -22.21 1.75 -12.45
N ASP A 82 -21.88 1.59 -13.73
CA ASP A 82 -22.79 1.86 -14.84
C ASP A 82 -23.95 0.86 -14.91
N TYR A 83 -23.67 -0.43 -14.68
CA TYR A 83 -24.66 -1.51 -14.78
C TYR A 83 -25.30 -1.86 -13.44
N GLY A 84 -24.79 -1.32 -12.32
CA GLY A 84 -25.35 -1.54 -10.98
C GLY A 84 -25.22 -2.98 -10.46
N THR A 85 -24.40 -3.81 -11.10
CA THR A 85 -24.16 -5.20 -10.73
C THR A 85 -22.69 -5.55 -10.95
N ASN A 86 -22.19 -6.51 -10.18
CA ASN A 86 -20.84 -7.03 -10.33
C ASN A 86 -20.80 -8.42 -10.98
N ASN A 87 -21.95 -8.88 -11.47
CA ASN A 87 -22.00 -10.07 -12.30
C ASN A 87 -21.80 -9.68 -13.76
N LEU A 88 -20.98 -10.43 -14.47
CA LEU A 88 -20.74 -10.23 -15.89
C LEU A 88 -20.78 -11.54 -16.64
N LYS A 89 -21.17 -11.46 -17.91
CA LYS A 89 -21.02 -12.52 -18.89
C LYS A 89 -19.80 -12.20 -19.74
N PHE A 90 -18.85 -13.13 -19.77
CA PHE A 90 -17.71 -13.08 -20.66
C PHE A 90 -17.64 -14.41 -21.42
N GLN A 91 -17.69 -14.33 -22.75
CA GLN A 91 -17.89 -15.51 -23.62
C GLN A 91 -19.16 -16.29 -23.20
N GLU A 92 -19.05 -17.61 -23.04
CA GLU A 92 -20.15 -18.50 -22.66
C GLU A 92 -20.30 -18.70 -21.14
N ASN A 93 -19.56 -17.95 -20.32
CA ASN A 93 -19.53 -18.13 -18.87
C ASN A 93 -19.98 -16.87 -18.13
N TYR A 94 -20.51 -17.08 -16.93
CA TYR A 94 -20.91 -16.03 -16.00
C TYR A 94 -19.92 -15.97 -14.85
N TYR A 95 -19.55 -14.74 -14.48
CA TYR A 95 -18.60 -14.46 -13.43
C TYR A 95 -19.17 -13.40 -12.50
N LYS A 96 -18.74 -13.44 -11.25
CA LYS A 96 -18.92 -12.36 -10.28
C LYS A 96 -17.57 -11.80 -9.93
N VAL A 97 -17.41 -10.49 -10.08
CA VAL A 97 -16.14 -9.80 -9.84
C VAL A 97 -16.25 -8.99 -8.56
N TYR A 98 -15.21 -9.05 -7.74
CA TYR A 98 -15.11 -8.29 -6.51
C TYR A 98 -13.90 -7.39 -6.58
N ILE A 99 -14.06 -6.19 -6.05
CA ILE A 99 -12.97 -5.23 -5.88
C ILE A 99 -12.81 -4.97 -4.38
N PRO A 100 -12.23 -5.91 -3.61
CA PRO A 100 -11.80 -5.58 -2.25
C PRO A 100 -10.74 -4.49 -2.29
N ILE A 101 -11.03 -3.37 -1.60
CA ILE A 101 -10.03 -2.37 -1.29
C ILE A 101 -9.27 -2.90 -0.07
N VAL A 102 -8.06 -3.41 -0.28
CA VAL A 102 -7.15 -3.73 0.81
C VAL A 102 -6.47 -2.43 1.20
N ASP A 103 -6.93 -1.85 2.31
CA ASP A 103 -6.31 -0.67 2.88
C ASP A 103 -5.35 -1.07 4.00
N PRO A 104 -4.04 -1.23 3.73
CA PRO A 104 -3.07 -1.48 4.78
C PRO A 104 -2.69 -0.20 5.54
N SER A 105 -3.36 0.94 5.27
CA SER A 105 -2.99 2.26 5.79
C SER A 105 -2.90 2.31 7.31
N GLU A 106 -3.73 1.58 8.05
CA GLU A 106 -3.73 1.67 9.52
C GLU A 106 -2.41 1.18 10.13
N ILE A 107 -1.91 0.00 9.74
CA ILE A 107 -0.67 -0.56 10.27
C ILE A 107 0.52 0.30 9.83
N TYR A 108 0.55 0.69 8.54
CA TYR A 108 1.64 1.51 8.03
C TYR A 108 1.65 2.93 8.60
N ALA A 109 0.48 3.50 8.91
CA ALA A 109 0.36 4.79 9.59
C ALA A 109 0.95 4.73 10.99
N GLN A 110 0.68 3.67 11.76
CA GLN A 110 1.29 3.47 13.08
C GLN A 110 2.82 3.40 13.01
N ILE A 111 3.36 2.64 12.04
CA ILE A 111 4.81 2.53 11.85
C ILE A 111 5.40 3.88 11.42
N LEU A 112 4.72 4.65 10.57
CA LEU A 112 5.13 6.01 10.18
C LEU A 112 5.19 6.95 11.38
N TRP A 113 4.18 6.93 12.25
CA TRP A 113 4.18 7.74 13.48
C TRP A 113 5.33 7.38 14.42
N LEU A 114 5.59 6.07 14.59
CA LEU A 114 6.73 5.59 15.38
C LEU A 114 8.07 6.02 14.76
N ALA A 115 8.21 5.91 13.45
CA ALA A 115 9.41 6.34 12.74
C ALA A 115 9.62 7.86 12.85
N LEU A 116 8.56 8.66 12.73
CA LEU A 116 8.61 10.11 12.90
C LEU A 116 9.07 10.49 14.31
N PHE A 117 8.45 9.88 15.33
CA PHE A 117 8.83 10.12 16.72
C PHE A 117 10.29 9.72 16.98
N GLY A 118 10.71 8.55 16.49
CA GLY A 118 12.09 8.08 16.60
C GLY A 118 13.10 9.01 15.94
N ALA A 119 12.79 9.53 14.74
CA ALA A 119 13.62 10.50 14.04
C ALA A 119 13.75 11.82 14.81
N ILE A 120 12.65 12.34 15.36
CA ILE A 120 12.66 13.59 16.14
C ILE A 120 13.52 13.43 17.39
N VAL A 121 13.28 12.38 18.20
CA VAL A 121 13.98 12.18 19.48
C VAL A 121 15.48 11.96 19.25
N SER A 122 15.84 11.09 18.30
CA SER A 122 17.26 10.83 17.98
C SER A 122 17.96 12.04 17.38
N GLY A 123 17.28 12.80 16.50
CA GLY A 123 17.81 14.03 15.92
C GLY A 123 18.08 15.10 16.98
N ILE A 124 17.12 15.34 17.88
CA ILE A 124 17.29 16.29 18.99
C ILE A 124 18.47 15.88 19.89
N ALA A 125 18.56 14.60 20.27
CA ALA A 125 19.64 14.09 21.09
C ALA A 125 21.02 14.28 20.43
N LEU A 126 21.13 14.01 19.13
CA LEU A 126 22.37 14.24 18.36
C LEU A 126 22.76 15.72 18.35
N ILE A 127 21.80 16.63 18.12
CA ILE A 127 22.04 18.08 18.13
C ILE A 127 22.57 18.52 19.50
N PHE A 128 21.93 18.10 20.60
CA PHE A 128 22.39 18.42 21.95
C PHE A 128 23.80 17.91 22.22
N ILE A 129 24.10 16.66 21.84
CA ILE A 129 25.43 16.07 21.98
C ILE A 129 26.48 16.86 21.20
N ILE A 130 26.19 17.22 19.95
CA ILE A 130 27.11 17.99 19.10
C ILE A 130 27.37 19.38 19.69
N MET A 131 26.32 20.07 20.15
CA MET A 131 26.45 21.39 20.79
C MET A 131 27.24 21.31 22.09
N ALA A 132 26.97 20.32 22.94
CA ALA A 132 27.68 20.11 24.20
C ALA A 132 29.18 19.89 23.95
N ASN A 133 29.54 19.00 23.02
CA ASN A 133 30.93 18.76 22.63
C ASN A 133 31.60 20.03 22.08
N LYS A 134 30.89 20.83 21.27
CA LYS A 134 31.43 22.07 20.70
C LYS A 134 31.69 23.13 21.77
N LEU A 135 30.82 23.22 22.78
CA LEU A 135 30.98 24.13 23.92
C LEU A 135 32.12 23.70 24.83
N GLU A 136 32.27 22.41 25.10
CA GLU A 136 33.35 21.86 25.93
C GLU A 136 34.72 22.10 25.29
N LYS A 137 34.85 21.86 23.98
CA LYS A 137 36.08 22.18 23.22
C LYS A 137 36.41 23.67 23.13
N ARG A 138 35.45 24.58 23.38
CA ARG A 138 35.69 26.03 23.43
C ARG A 138 36.13 26.51 24.81
N LYS A 139 35.93 25.69 25.86
CA LYS A 139 36.34 26.01 27.24
C LYS A 139 37.73 25.46 27.60
N GLN A 140 38.25 24.52 26.80
CA GLN A 140 39.63 24.03 26.84
C GLN A 140 40.52 24.89 25.95
#